data_AF-A0A7V0NDN1-F1
#
_entry.id   AF-A0A7V0NDN1-F1
#
_cell.length_a   1.000
_cell.length_b   1.000
_cell.length_c   1.000
_cell.angle_alpha   90.00
_cell.angle_beta   90.00
_cell.angle_gamma   90.00
#
_symmetry.space_group_name_H-M   'P 1'
#
loop_
_entity.id
_entity.type
_entity.pdbx_description
1 polymer ?
#
loop_
_entity_poly.entity_id
_entity_poly.type
_entity_poly.pdbx_seq_one_letter_code
_entity_poly.pdbx_strand_id
1 'polypeptide(L)'
;MEWKKLVEREYFETDQDFVENVLPLGSVDISSFGLIADATRYALVAEGEEIHIRPEIASLKQILDSLSRGGTAVSPRDAETAVQRFAELWEERIKAKGKWEALLDFARERGEIREGKPEEKKRRGWFFRR
;
A
#
# COMPACT_ATOMS: atom_id res chain seq x y z
N MET A 1 4.47 -3.59 11.81
CA MET A 1 3.21 -4.14 11.30
C MET A 1 3.37 -5.64 11.30
N GLU A 2 2.82 -6.29 12.32
CA GLU A 2 2.94 -7.73 12.51
C GLU A 2 2.00 -8.51 11.60
N TRP A 3 0.88 -7.92 11.16
CA TRP A 3 -0.09 -8.58 10.27
C TRP A 3 0.54 -9.08 8.96
N LYS A 4 1.56 -8.39 8.43
CA LYS A 4 2.23 -8.78 7.19
C LYS A 4 2.89 -10.16 7.28
N LYS A 5 3.35 -10.56 8.46
CA LYS A 5 3.97 -11.89 8.67
C LYS A 5 2.96 -13.03 8.45
N LEU A 6 1.67 -12.79 8.65
CA LEU A 6 0.61 -13.79 8.43
C LEU A 6 0.35 -14.07 6.94
N VAL A 7 0.70 -13.10 6.10
CA VAL A 7 0.44 -13.11 4.65
C VAL A 7 1.72 -12.90 3.84
N GLU A 8 2.87 -13.20 4.45
CA GLU A 8 4.20 -13.06 3.83
C GLU A 8 4.34 -13.98 2.62
N ARG A 9 3.80 -15.21 2.70
CA ARG A 9 3.76 -16.13 1.57
C ARG A 9 2.96 -15.54 0.42
N GLU A 10 1.76 -15.00 0.70
CA GLU A 10 0.93 -14.37 -0.32
C GLU A 10 1.59 -13.14 -0.93
N TYR A 11 2.37 -12.40 -0.15
CA TYR A 11 3.18 -11.29 -0.64
C TYR A 11 4.21 -11.77 -1.67
N PHE A 12 5.01 -12.80 -1.33
CA PHE A 12 6.03 -13.33 -2.25
C PHE A 12 5.41 -13.94 -3.51
N GLU A 13 4.30 -14.67 -3.37
CA GLU A 13 3.57 -15.18 -4.52
C GLU A 13 3.13 -14.01 -5.41
N THR A 14 2.55 -12.93 -4.84
CA THR A 14 2.12 -11.75 -5.60
C THR A 14 3.30 -11.03 -6.25
N ASP A 15 4.42 -10.88 -5.57
CA ASP A 15 5.63 -10.27 -6.11
C ASP A 15 6.17 -10.99 -7.33
N GLN A 16 6.30 -12.32 -7.24
CA GLN A 16 6.70 -13.14 -8.38
C GLN A 16 5.75 -12.97 -9.57
N ASP A 17 4.45 -13.09 -9.34
CA ASP A 17 3.44 -12.98 -10.39
C ASP A 17 3.36 -11.57 -10.98
N PHE A 18 3.53 -10.53 -10.16
CA PHE A 18 3.52 -9.14 -10.59
C PHE A 18 4.71 -8.84 -11.52
N VAL A 19 5.89 -9.33 -11.16
CA VAL A 19 7.11 -9.18 -11.96
C VAL A 19 7.03 -9.98 -13.26
N GLU A 20 6.49 -11.19 -13.24
CA GLU A 20 6.42 -12.08 -14.40
C GLU A 20 5.29 -11.70 -15.38
N ASN A 21 4.12 -11.32 -14.86
CA ASN A 21 2.88 -11.24 -15.66
C ASN A 21 2.23 -9.86 -15.72
N VAL A 22 2.64 -8.90 -14.87
CA VAL A 22 2.02 -7.55 -14.83
C VAL A 22 2.97 -6.46 -15.32
N LEU A 23 4.25 -6.54 -14.96
CA LEU A 23 5.25 -5.59 -15.44
C LEU A 23 5.61 -5.88 -16.92
N PRO A 24 5.94 -4.83 -17.70
CA PRO A 24 5.99 -3.42 -17.33
C PRO A 24 4.60 -2.77 -17.22
N LEU A 25 4.47 -1.80 -16.32
CA LEU A 25 3.25 -1.00 -16.14
C LEU A 25 3.56 0.48 -16.37
N GLY A 26 3.15 1.00 -17.54
CA GLY A 26 3.52 2.36 -17.96
C GLY A 26 5.04 2.50 -18.09
N SER A 27 5.62 3.47 -17.39
CA SER A 27 7.08 3.66 -17.32
C SER A 27 7.80 2.80 -16.28
N VAL A 28 7.08 1.96 -15.52
CA VAL A 28 7.65 1.10 -14.48
C VAL A 28 8.01 -0.26 -15.04
N ASP A 29 9.28 -0.62 -14.95
CA ASP A 29 9.84 -1.93 -15.27
C ASP A 29 10.25 -2.69 -14.00
N ILE A 30 10.77 -3.93 -14.15
CA ILE A 30 11.21 -4.75 -13.02
C ILE A 30 12.22 -4.06 -12.11
N SER A 31 13.20 -3.36 -12.70
CA SER A 31 14.30 -2.72 -11.97
C SER A 31 13.81 -1.54 -11.15
N SER A 32 12.99 -0.69 -11.77
CA SER A 32 12.40 0.47 -11.10
C SER A 32 11.34 0.08 -10.09
N PHE A 33 10.53 -0.94 -10.37
CA PHE A 33 9.55 -1.45 -9.42
C PHE A 33 10.20 -1.93 -8.13
N GLY A 34 11.29 -2.70 -8.20
CA GLY A 34 11.99 -3.17 -7.01
C GLY A 34 12.44 -2.03 -6.08
N LEU A 35 12.93 -0.92 -6.65
CA LEU A 35 13.33 0.26 -5.88
C LEU A 35 12.13 1.02 -5.31
N ILE A 36 11.03 1.11 -6.05
CA ILE A 36 9.79 1.75 -5.58
C ILE A 36 9.15 0.91 -4.47
N ALA A 37 9.13 -0.42 -4.62
CA ALA A 37 8.56 -1.37 -3.66
C ALA A 37 9.33 -1.36 -2.34
N ASP A 38 10.66 -1.33 -2.37
CA ASP A 38 11.51 -1.26 -1.15
C ASP A 38 11.20 -0.01 -0.31
N ALA A 39 10.87 1.09 -0.98
CA ALA A 39 10.52 2.35 -0.33
C ALA A 39 9.01 2.51 -0.03
N THR A 40 8.20 1.49 -0.32
CA THR A 40 6.75 1.50 -0.13
C THR A 40 6.35 0.67 1.07
N ARG A 41 5.54 1.26 1.95
CA ARG A 41 4.97 0.56 3.10
C ARG A 41 3.49 0.32 2.87
N TYR A 42 3.07 -0.93 2.90
CA TYR A 42 1.63 -1.24 2.89
C TYR A 42 1.00 -1.14 4.27
N ALA A 43 -0.19 -0.56 4.37
CA ALA A 43 -1.00 -0.47 5.58
C ALA A 43 -2.43 -0.96 5.32
N LEU A 44 -3.10 -1.43 6.38
CA LEU A 44 -4.54 -1.70 6.32
C LEU A 44 -5.28 -0.41 6.62
N VAL A 45 -6.16 0.00 5.71
CA VAL A 45 -6.90 1.26 5.80
C VAL A 45 -8.38 0.95 5.70
N ALA A 46 -9.15 1.36 6.71
CA ALA A 46 -10.60 1.34 6.68
C ALA A 46 -11.11 2.50 5.81
N GLU A 47 -11.85 2.18 4.75
CA GLU A 47 -12.47 3.12 3.82
C GLU A 47 -13.97 2.85 3.79
N GLY A 48 -14.73 3.57 4.62
CA GLY A 48 -16.15 3.30 4.82
C GLY A 48 -16.35 1.98 5.58
N GLU A 49 -17.08 1.04 4.98
CA GLU A 49 -17.37 -0.28 5.56
C GLU A 49 -16.33 -1.33 5.17
N GLU A 50 -15.43 -1.02 4.22
CA GLU A 50 -14.41 -1.94 3.73
C GLU A 50 -13.03 -1.60 4.29
N ILE A 51 -12.16 -2.61 4.35
CA ILE A 51 -10.76 -2.44 4.70
C ILE A 51 -9.95 -2.84 3.48
N HIS A 52 -8.94 -2.04 3.15
CA HIS A 52 -8.05 -2.30 2.01
C HIS A 52 -6.59 -2.27 2.39
N ILE A 53 -5.77 -2.97 1.61
CA ILE A 53 -4.32 -2.76 1.63
C ILE A 53 -4.00 -1.54 0.78
N ARG A 54 -3.40 -0.51 1.41
CA ARG A 54 -2.98 0.71 0.72
C ARG A 54 -1.47 0.90 0.78
N PRO A 55 -0.83 1.29 -0.35
CA PRO A 55 0.58 1.65 -0.35
C PRO A 55 0.80 3.04 0.24
N GLU A 56 1.86 3.18 1.03
CA GLU A 56 2.35 4.44 1.56
C GLU A 56 3.80 4.61 1.13
N ILE A 57 4.01 5.43 0.11
CA ILE A 57 5.34 5.71 -0.41
C ILE A 57 5.96 6.82 0.45
N ALA A 58 6.97 6.48 1.26
CA ALA A 58 7.51 7.41 2.24
C ALA A 58 8.15 8.66 1.62
N SER A 59 8.73 8.55 0.42
CA SER A 59 9.43 9.64 -0.26
C SER A 59 9.46 9.46 -1.78
N LEU A 60 8.27 9.42 -2.40
CA LEU A 60 8.10 9.22 -3.85
C LEU A 60 9.05 10.10 -4.68
N LYS A 61 9.09 11.40 -4.39
CA LYS A 61 9.96 12.36 -5.10
C LYS A 61 11.43 11.96 -5.06
N GLN A 62 11.96 11.56 -3.90
CA GLN A 62 13.38 11.20 -3.77
C GLN A 62 13.73 9.94 -4.56
N ILE A 63 12.81 8.96 -4.60
CA ILE A 63 12.98 7.73 -5.36
C ILE A 63 13.01 8.03 -6.86
N LEU A 64 12.05 8.82 -7.35
CA LEU A 64 12.00 9.22 -8.76
C LEU A 64 13.22 10.03 -9.17
N ASP A 65 13.70 10.94 -8.31
CA ASP A 65 14.94 11.69 -8.54
C ASP A 65 16.15 10.74 -8.64
N SER A 66 16.20 9.70 -7.79
CA SER A 66 17.27 8.69 -7.83
C SER A 66 17.22 7.82 -9.10
N LEU A 67 16.02 7.37 -9.49
CA LEU A 67 15.81 6.61 -10.73
C LEU A 67 16.21 7.42 -11.95
N SER A 68 15.80 8.69 -12.01
CA SER A 68 16.13 9.59 -13.10
C SER A 68 17.65 9.81 -13.25
N ARG A 69 18.38 9.96 -12.13
CA ARG A 69 19.85 10.02 -12.14
C ARG A 69 20.51 8.73 -12.62
N GLY A 70 19.85 7.59 -12.39
CA GLY A 70 20.26 6.28 -12.91
C GLY A 70 19.90 6.05 -14.38
N GLY A 71 19.26 7.02 -15.05
CA GLY A 71 18.84 6.91 -16.45
C GLY A 71 17.45 6.29 -16.64
N THR A 72 16.73 5.97 -15.56
CA THR A 72 15.39 5.39 -15.62
C THR A 72 14.35 6.47 -15.34
N ALA A 73 13.60 6.88 -16.36
CA ALA A 73 12.56 7.88 -16.22
C ALA A 73 11.22 7.23 -15.89
N VAL A 74 10.83 7.26 -14.61
CA VAL A 74 9.50 6.80 -14.15
C VAL A 74 8.63 8.01 -13.85
N SER A 75 7.38 8.00 -14.33
CA SER A 75 6.42 9.03 -13.98
C SER A 75 5.86 8.81 -12.57
N PRO A 76 5.58 9.86 -11.78
CA PRO A 76 4.99 9.71 -10.45
C PRO A 76 3.67 8.92 -10.48
N ARG A 77 2.84 9.17 -11.50
CA ARG A 77 1.56 8.50 -11.68
C ARG A 77 1.74 7.01 -11.92
N ASP A 78 2.70 6.59 -12.74
CA ASP A 78 2.93 5.17 -13.02
C ASP A 78 3.51 4.47 -11.79
N ALA A 79 4.39 5.13 -11.03
CA ALA A 79 4.91 4.60 -9.77
C ALA A 79 3.79 4.36 -8.75
N GLU A 80 2.91 5.33 -8.54
CA GLU A 80 1.73 5.19 -7.67
C GLU A 80 0.79 4.10 -8.18
N THR A 81 0.53 4.06 -9.48
CA THR A 81 -0.33 3.05 -10.11
C THR A 81 0.23 1.64 -9.93
N ALA A 82 1.54 1.47 -10.07
CA ALA A 82 2.20 0.17 -9.92
C ALA A 82 2.06 -0.38 -8.50
N VAL A 83 2.36 0.43 -7.47
CA VAL A 83 2.24 -0.04 -6.08
C VAL A 83 0.79 -0.19 -5.64
N GLN A 84 -0.13 0.62 -6.18
CA GLN A 84 -1.56 0.46 -5.94
C GLN A 84 -2.07 -0.85 -6.56
N ARG A 85 -1.67 -1.14 -7.80
CA ARG A 85 -2.03 -2.38 -8.48
C ARG A 85 -1.47 -3.61 -7.78
N PHE A 86 -0.23 -3.53 -7.29
CA PHE A 86 0.36 -4.58 -6.47
C PHE A 86 -0.46 -4.83 -5.20
N ALA A 87 -0.85 -3.77 -4.48
CA ALA A 87 -1.63 -3.88 -3.25
C ALA A 87 -2.99 -4.58 -3.49
N GLU A 88 -3.68 -4.24 -4.59
CA GLU A 88 -4.93 -4.88 -5.02
C GLU A 88 -4.75 -6.37 -5.28
N LEU A 89 -3.73 -6.76 -6.06
CA LEU A 89 -3.47 -8.16 -6.37
C LEU A 89 -3.08 -8.96 -5.13
N TRP A 90 -2.37 -8.34 -4.20
CA TRP A 90 -2.04 -8.96 -2.93
C TRP A 90 -3.28 -9.18 -2.06
N GLU A 91 -4.16 -8.18 -1.99
CA GLU A 91 -5.45 -8.28 -1.30
C GLU A 91 -6.33 -9.38 -1.90
N GLU A 92 -6.49 -9.40 -3.22
CA GLU A 92 -7.23 -10.44 -3.96
C GLU A 92 -6.67 -11.83 -3.66
N ARG A 93 -5.33 -11.96 -3.59
CA ARG A 93 -4.67 -13.23 -3.28
C ARG A 93 -4.97 -13.69 -1.86
N ILE A 94 -4.89 -12.80 -0.87
CA ILE A 94 -5.21 -13.12 0.52
C ILE A 94 -6.68 -13.55 0.65
N LYS A 95 -7.59 -12.83 -0.02
CA LYS A 95 -9.02 -13.16 -0.07
C LYS A 95 -9.25 -14.53 -0.72
N ALA A 96 -8.63 -14.81 -1.86
CA ALA A 96 -8.74 -16.10 -2.55
C ALA A 96 -8.22 -17.29 -1.72
N LYS A 97 -7.23 -17.06 -0.84
CA LYS A 97 -6.71 -18.06 0.10
C LYS A 97 -7.54 -18.20 1.37
N GLY A 98 -8.62 -17.43 1.52
CA GLY A 98 -9.50 -17.45 2.71
C GLY A 98 -8.85 -16.90 3.98
N LYS A 99 -7.74 -16.16 3.86
CA LYS A 99 -6.99 -15.60 5.00
C LYS A 99 -7.44 -14.20 5.41
N TRP A 100 -8.32 -13.58 4.63
CA TRP A 100 -8.68 -12.17 4.77
C TRP A 100 -9.27 -11.85 6.15
N GLU A 101 -10.32 -12.56 6.57
CA GLU A 101 -10.98 -12.31 7.86
C GLU A 101 -10.02 -12.52 9.04
N ALA A 102 -9.24 -13.60 9.04
CA ALA A 102 -8.27 -13.87 10.11
C ALA A 102 -7.18 -12.79 10.20
N LEU A 103 -6.75 -12.23 9.07
CA LEU A 103 -5.84 -11.09 9.03
C LEU A 103 -6.50 -9.84 9.60
N LEU A 104 -7.76 -9.55 9.25
CA LEU A 104 -8.48 -8.40 9.77
C LEU A 104 -8.68 -8.50 11.28
N ASP A 105 -9.07 -9.67 11.80
CA ASP A 105 -9.24 -9.87 13.24
C ASP A 105 -7.92 -9.68 13.98
N PHE A 106 -6.83 -10.27 13.49
CA PHE A 106 -5.50 -10.07 14.06
C PHE A 106 -5.09 -8.58 14.06
N ALA A 107 -5.37 -7.87 12.98
CA ALA A 107 -5.04 -6.46 12.86
C ALA A 107 -5.93 -5.57 13.76
N ARG A 108 -7.21 -5.92 13.94
CA ARG A 108 -8.14 -5.23 14.86
C ARG A 108 -7.69 -5.37 16.31
N GLU A 109 -7.38 -6.58 16.74
CA GLU A 109 -6.92 -6.86 18.11
C GLU A 109 -5.68 -6.05 18.50
N ARG A 110 -4.85 -5.71 17.52
CA ARG A 110 -3.58 -4.99 17.71
C ARG A 110 -3.66 -3.51 17.36
N GLY A 111 -4.81 -3.01 16.92
CA GLY A 111 -4.97 -1.62 16.47
C GLY A 111 -4.09 -1.28 15.25
N GLU A 112 -3.81 -2.25 14.38
CA GLU A 112 -2.98 -2.06 13.17
C GLU A 112 -3.78 -1.60 11.94
N ILE A 113 -5.11 -1.46 12.05
CA ILE A 113 -5.97 -0.87 11.01
C ILE A 113 -6.02 0.64 11.21
N ARG A 114 -5.66 1.38 10.17
CA ARG A 114 -5.76 2.83 10.14
C ARG A 114 -7.14 3.23 9.65
N GLU A 115 -7.73 4.25 10.27
CA GLU A 115 -8.91 4.89 9.71
C GLU A 115 -8.49 5.75 8.51
N GLY A 116 -8.99 5.42 7.32
CA GLY A 116 -9.04 6.36 6.21
C GLY A 116 -10.06 7.45 6.57
N LYS A 117 -9.70 8.73 6.37
CA LYS A 117 -10.44 9.90 6.87
C LYS A 117 -11.97 9.80 6.65
N PRO A 118 -12.75 10.30 7.63
CA PRO A 118 -13.19 11.68 7.51
C PRO A 118 -12.51 12.52 8.59
N GLU A 119 -11.55 13.37 8.21
CA GLU A 119 -11.28 14.56 9.03
C GLU A 119 -12.43 15.55 8.81
N GLU A 120 -13.63 15.21 9.28
CA GLU A 120 -14.40 16.25 9.93
C GLU A 120 -13.67 16.55 11.23
N LYS A 121 -12.82 17.57 11.17
CA LYS A 121 -12.40 18.31 12.35
C LYS A 121 -13.66 18.55 13.18
N LYS A 122 -13.90 17.73 14.20
CA LYS A 122 -14.74 18.08 15.33
C LYS A 122 -14.14 19.37 15.86
N ARG A 123 -14.71 20.51 15.44
CA ARG A 123 -14.60 21.81 16.11
C ARG A 123 -15.19 21.63 17.50
N ARG A 124 -14.46 20.95 18.37
CA ARG A 124 -14.73 20.91 19.80
C ARG A 124 -14.30 22.24 20.37
N GLY A 125 -15.32 23.07 20.60
CA GLY A 125 -15.44 23.95 21.74
C GLY A 125 -14.29 24.92 21.97
N TRP A 126 -14.40 26.11 21.39
CA TRP A 126 -13.87 27.31 22.02
C TRP A 126 -15.03 28.13 22.59
N PHE A 127 -15.30 27.85 23.87
CA PHE A 127 -15.67 28.80 24.91
C PHE A 127 -16.76 29.85 24.61
N PHE A 128 -18.00 29.48 24.93
CA PHE A 128 -18.87 30.39 25.69
C PHE A 128 -18.24 30.59 27.08
N ARG A 129 -17.80 31.81 27.41
CA ARG A 129 -18.05 32.45 28.71
C ARG A 129 -17.45 33.86 28.80
N ARG A 130 -18.40 34.79 28.94
CA ARG A 130 -18.37 36.11 29.59
C ARG A 130 -17.78 37.29 28.83
#